data_AF-V5RW64-F1
#
_entry.id   AF-V5RW64-F1
#
_cell.length_a   1.000
_cell.length_b   1.000
_cell.length_c   1.000
_cell.angle_alpha   90.00
_cell.angle_beta   90.00
_cell.angle_gamma   90.00
#
_symmetry.space_group_name_H-M   'P 1'
#
loop_
_entity.id
_entity.type
_entity.pdbx_description
1 polymer ?
#
loop_
_entity_poly.entity_id
_entity_poly.type
_entity_poly.pdbx_seq_one_letter_code
_entity_poly.pdbx_strand_id
1 'polypeptide(L)'
;MTNFKWSFDSIKEGVERYRQKQGRLPTAKDFDQTPYLPSARQIQRIYGGMATLRNKLGYGLIDYTKGNERSKIAALAFADGLHAEQELEILLVRHFGEPYVHTQKRYGIDTKNRYDFFVYASDTFFGVDVFSSHRLDYLAPNIRHKISKYGIHSSIPTIFVVAGNDYTQDQVEKAILPIASLGLYPHLTVMCLSQFITYTSSLTPLVLPNGFKGMNSVEQN
;
A
#
# COMPACT_ATOMS: atom_id res chain seq x y z
N MET A 1 -40.35 -13.12 10.74
CA MET A 1 -39.04 -12.45 10.88
C MET A 1 -39.22 -11.31 11.86
N THR A 2 -38.61 -11.39 13.03
CA THR A 2 -38.63 -10.31 14.03
C THR A 2 -38.00 -9.08 13.41
N ASN A 3 -38.80 -8.02 13.27
CA ASN A 3 -38.40 -6.76 12.66
C ASN A 3 -37.53 -6.01 13.68
N PHE A 4 -36.29 -6.47 13.88
CA PHE A 4 -35.35 -5.82 14.79
C PHE A 4 -35.06 -4.43 14.26
N LYS A 5 -35.65 -3.43 14.91
CA LYS A 5 -35.54 -2.03 14.51
C LYS A 5 -34.37 -1.42 15.26
N TRP A 6 -33.29 -1.15 14.53
CA TRP A 6 -32.16 -0.40 15.06
C TRP A 6 -32.64 0.97 15.55
N SER A 7 -32.43 1.25 16.83
CA SER A 7 -32.67 2.57 17.40
C SER A 7 -31.42 3.43 17.23
N PHE A 8 -31.59 4.75 17.30
CA PHE A 8 -30.45 5.65 17.26
C PHE A 8 -29.45 5.37 18.40
N ASP A 9 -29.97 5.06 19.60
CA ASP A 9 -29.14 4.76 20.77
C ASP A 9 -28.38 3.44 20.63
N SER A 10 -29.01 2.39 20.09
CA SER A 10 -28.31 1.12 19.90
C SER A 10 -27.21 1.22 18.83
N ILE A 11 -27.43 2.04 17.79
CA ILE A 11 -26.39 2.36 16.80
C ILE A 11 -25.27 3.17 17.46
N LYS A 12 -25.60 4.17 18.29
CA LYS A 12 -24.61 5.00 19.00
C LYS A 12 -23.73 4.15 19.91
N GLU A 13 -24.32 3.28 20.71
CA GLU A 13 -23.62 2.33 21.58
C GLU A 13 -22.76 1.35 20.78
N GLY A 14 -23.29 0.79 19.69
CA GLY A 14 -22.54 -0.11 18.81
C GLY A 14 -21.32 0.58 18.18
N VAL A 15 -21.48 1.82 17.71
CA VAL A 15 -20.39 2.62 17.14
C VAL A 15 -19.34 2.95 18.20
N GLU A 16 -19.76 3.30 19.42
CA GLU A 16 -18.83 3.59 20.52
C GLU A 16 -18.07 2.34 20.96
N ARG A 17 -18.76 1.20 21.08
CA ARG A 17 -18.14 -0.10 21.34
C ARG A 17 -17.10 -0.46 20.28
N TYR A 18 -17.42 -0.24 19.01
CA TYR A 18 -16.48 -0.46 17.91
C TYR A 18 -15.26 0.47 18.06
N ARG A 19 -15.49 1.76 18.35
CA ARG A 19 -14.44 2.76 18.53
C ARG A 19 -13.49 2.41 19.66
N GLN A 20 -14.02 2.01 20.82
CA GLN A 20 -13.20 1.60 21.96
C GLN A 20 -12.35 0.37 21.64
N LYS A 21 -12.91 -0.59 20.89
CA LYS A 21 -12.20 -1.82 20.52
C LYS A 21 -11.13 -1.60 19.44
N GLN A 22 -11.40 -0.74 18.47
CA GLN A 22 -10.59 -0.59 17.25
C GLN A 22 -9.80 0.72 17.18
N GLY A 23 -9.96 1.61 18.18
CA GLY A 23 -9.33 2.93 18.22
C GLY A 23 -9.83 3.92 17.16
N ARG A 24 -10.85 3.57 16.35
CA ARG A 24 -11.35 4.38 15.24
C ARG A 24 -12.85 4.20 15.00
N LEU A 25 -13.49 5.13 14.28
CA LEU A 25 -14.88 4.97 13.88
C LEU A 25 -15.03 3.88 12.79
N PRO A 26 -16.17 3.16 12.77
CA PRO A 26 -16.46 2.15 11.75
C PRO A 26 -16.67 2.77 10.36
N THR A 27 -16.12 2.12 9.33
CA THR A 27 -16.36 2.37 7.90
C THR A 27 -17.61 1.62 7.42
N ALA A 28 -18.09 1.89 6.20
CA ALA A 28 -19.25 1.17 5.65
C ALA A 28 -19.07 -0.36 5.68
N LYS A 29 -17.88 -0.83 5.31
CA LYS A 29 -17.56 -2.26 5.36
C LYS A 29 -17.55 -2.81 6.79
N ASP A 30 -17.07 -2.02 7.76
CA ASP A 30 -17.12 -2.43 9.17
C ASP A 30 -18.55 -2.57 9.67
N PHE A 31 -19.48 -1.70 9.24
CA PHE A 31 -20.91 -1.85 9.53
C PHE A 31 -21.47 -3.16 8.95
N ASP A 32 -21.10 -3.51 7.71
CA ASP A 32 -21.54 -4.75 7.07
C ASP A 32 -20.94 -6.02 7.71
N GLN A 33 -19.76 -5.90 8.34
CA GLN A 33 -19.02 -7.04 8.93
C GLN A 33 -19.19 -7.18 10.44
N THR A 34 -19.81 -6.21 11.12
CA THR A 34 -19.92 -6.19 12.58
C THR A 34 -21.32 -6.62 13.02
N PRO A 35 -21.48 -7.76 13.72
CA PRO A 35 -22.79 -8.32 14.05
C PRO A 35 -23.70 -7.42 14.90
N TYR A 36 -23.12 -6.51 15.68
CA TYR A 36 -23.83 -5.58 16.55
C TYR A 36 -24.01 -4.18 15.93
N LEU A 37 -23.76 -4.05 14.63
CA LEU A 37 -24.06 -2.85 13.86
C LEU A 37 -25.06 -3.17 12.74
N PRO A 38 -25.89 -2.21 12.31
CA PRO A 38 -26.71 -2.35 11.11
C PRO A 38 -25.82 -2.43 9.86
N SER A 39 -26.38 -2.89 8.73
CA SER A 39 -25.64 -2.80 7.46
C SER A 39 -25.51 -1.36 6.97
N ALA A 40 -24.48 -1.08 6.18
CA ALA A 40 -24.27 0.24 5.57
C ALA A 40 -25.48 0.67 4.72
N ARG A 41 -26.15 -0.30 4.07
CA ARG A 41 -27.38 -0.05 3.30
C ARG A 41 -28.55 0.36 4.20
N GLN A 42 -28.68 -0.23 5.39
CA GLN A 42 -29.69 0.19 6.37
C GLN A 42 -29.41 1.61 6.86
N ILE A 43 -28.14 1.94 7.14
CA ILE A 43 -27.73 3.30 7.51
C ILE A 43 -28.05 4.29 6.40
N GLN A 44 -27.78 3.95 5.14
CA GLN A 44 -28.11 4.80 4.00
C GLN A 44 -29.61 5.08 3.91
N ARG A 45 -30.44 4.04 4.10
CA ARG A 45 -31.90 4.17 4.03
C ARG A 45 -32.49 4.99 5.19
N ILE A 46 -31.99 4.80 6.41
CA ILE A 46 -32.56 5.42 7.62
C ILE A 46 -32.02 6.83 7.84
N TYR A 47 -30.73 7.04 7.57
CA TYR A 47 -30.02 8.27 7.94
C TYR A 47 -29.49 9.05 6.74
N GLY A 48 -29.68 8.57 5.50
CA GLY A 48 -29.18 9.25 4.30
C GLY A 48 -27.68 9.05 4.06
N GLY A 49 -27.06 8.10 4.76
CA GLY A 49 -25.65 7.73 4.58
C GLY A 49 -24.80 7.87 5.84
N MET A 50 -23.56 7.40 5.72
CA MET A 50 -22.60 7.35 6.82
C MET A 50 -22.17 8.73 7.33
N ALA A 51 -22.00 9.69 6.42
CA ALA A 51 -21.65 11.07 6.77
C ALA A 51 -22.74 11.71 7.64
N THR A 52 -24.01 11.60 7.21
CA THR A 52 -25.16 12.12 7.94
C THR A 52 -25.34 11.46 9.30
N LEU A 53 -25.15 10.13 9.39
CA LEU A 53 -25.18 9.42 10.66
C LEU A 53 -24.11 9.96 11.63
N ARG A 54 -22.86 10.12 11.19
CA ARG A 54 -21.76 10.60 12.04
C ARG A 54 -22.00 12.01 12.54
N ASN A 55 -22.52 12.88 11.69
CA ASN A 55 -22.94 14.23 12.08
C ASN A 55 -24.01 14.19 13.16
N LYS A 56 -25.04 13.34 12.98
CA LYS A 56 -26.10 13.18 14.00
C LYS A 56 -25.56 12.62 15.32
N LEU A 57 -24.55 11.75 15.27
CA LEU A 57 -23.91 11.19 16.46
C LEU A 57 -22.94 12.17 17.15
N GLY A 58 -22.75 13.38 16.61
CA GLY A 58 -21.85 14.38 17.16
C GLY A 58 -20.36 14.13 16.84
N TYR A 59 -20.06 13.18 15.96
CA TYR A 59 -18.71 12.98 15.44
C TYR A 59 -18.52 13.99 14.30
N GLY A 60 -17.96 15.17 14.58
CA GLY A 60 -17.70 16.26 13.61
C GLY A 60 -16.78 15.92 12.42
N LEU A 61 -16.48 14.64 12.23
CA LEU A 61 -15.73 14.06 11.11
C LEU A 61 -16.70 13.73 9.97
N ILE A 62 -17.00 14.76 9.19
CA ILE A 62 -18.07 14.80 8.18
C ILE A 62 -17.78 13.89 6.97
N ASP A 63 -16.54 13.57 6.64
CA ASP A 63 -16.27 12.78 5.43
C ASP A 63 -14.85 12.19 5.47
N TYR A 64 -14.69 10.86 5.36
CA TYR A 64 -13.35 10.27 5.15
C TYR A 64 -12.82 10.52 3.73
N THR A 65 -13.66 11.06 2.83
CA THR A 65 -13.28 11.33 1.43
C THR A 65 -12.88 12.78 1.16
N LYS A 66 -13.13 13.74 2.08
CA LYS A 66 -12.76 15.16 1.94
C LYS A 66 -12.29 15.79 3.27
N GLY A 67 -11.06 16.33 3.26
CA GLY A 67 -10.54 17.26 4.28
C GLY A 67 -9.92 16.62 5.55
N ASN A 68 -8.76 17.13 5.96
CA ASN A 68 -7.91 16.84 7.14
C ASN A 68 -7.57 15.38 7.48
N GLU A 69 -8.51 14.44 7.54
CA GLU A 69 -8.18 13.03 7.80
C GLU A 69 -7.61 12.33 6.57
N ARG A 70 -8.04 12.71 5.36
CA ARG A 70 -7.36 12.29 4.13
C ARG A 70 -5.97 12.89 4.05
N SER A 71 -5.77 14.11 4.59
CA SER A 71 -4.44 14.71 4.70
C SER A 71 -3.59 14.02 5.76
N LYS A 72 -4.16 13.52 6.86
CA LYS A 72 -3.44 12.71 7.86
C LYS A 72 -3.18 11.28 7.40
N ILE A 73 -4.13 10.60 6.77
CA ILE A 73 -3.94 9.27 6.18
C ILE A 73 -3.00 9.35 4.97
N ALA A 74 -3.10 10.39 4.14
CA ALA A 74 -2.14 10.64 3.08
C ALA A 74 -0.79 11.07 3.66
N ALA A 75 -0.72 11.87 4.72
CA ALA A 75 0.55 12.24 5.37
C ALA A 75 1.18 11.04 6.09
N LEU A 76 0.39 10.15 6.70
CA LEU A 76 0.85 8.89 7.28
C LEU A 76 1.27 7.93 6.18
N ALA A 77 0.45 7.70 5.15
CA ALA A 77 0.84 6.86 4.01
C ALA A 77 2.00 7.45 3.19
N PHE A 78 2.19 8.77 3.21
CA PHE A 78 3.31 9.47 2.58
C PHE A 78 4.55 9.41 3.46
N ALA A 79 4.43 9.54 4.78
CA ALA A 79 5.53 9.34 5.72
C ALA A 79 5.97 7.87 5.74
N ASP A 80 5.02 6.94 5.77
CA ASP A 80 5.25 5.49 5.69
C ASP A 80 5.74 5.07 4.30
N GLY A 81 5.30 5.74 3.24
CA GLY A 81 5.79 5.53 1.88
C GLY A 81 7.21 6.03 1.72
N LEU A 82 7.50 7.24 2.20
CA LEU A 82 8.84 7.83 2.20
C LEU A 82 9.80 7.03 3.08
N HIS A 83 9.35 6.57 4.24
CA HIS A 83 10.14 5.71 5.13
C HIS A 83 10.40 4.35 4.49
N ALA A 84 9.38 3.73 3.89
CA ALA A 84 9.55 2.46 3.16
C ALA A 84 10.49 2.61 1.96
N GLU A 85 10.42 3.71 1.22
CA GLU A 85 11.37 4.03 0.16
C GLU A 85 12.79 4.17 0.72
N GLN A 86 12.99 4.98 1.77
CA GLN A 86 14.31 5.19 2.38
C GLN A 86 14.94 3.91 2.93
N GLU A 87 14.17 3.11 3.68
CA GLU A 87 14.64 1.83 4.21
C GLU A 87 15.00 0.86 3.08
N LEU A 88 14.18 0.81 2.05
CA LEU A 88 14.43 -0.05 0.89
C LEU A 88 15.65 0.41 0.10
N GLU A 89 15.84 1.72 -0.05
CA GLU A 89 17.03 2.30 -0.69
C GLU A 89 18.30 1.87 0.04
N ILE A 90 18.34 1.98 1.38
CA ILE A 90 19.47 1.57 2.19
C ILE A 90 19.77 0.08 1.98
N LEU A 91 18.74 -0.77 1.99
CA LEU A 91 18.90 -2.22 1.79
C LEU A 91 19.43 -2.54 0.39
N LEU A 92 18.85 -1.93 -0.65
CA LEU A 92 19.26 -2.13 -2.04
C LEU A 92 20.68 -1.62 -2.28
N VAL A 93 21.02 -0.42 -1.81
CA VAL A 93 22.36 0.17 -1.97
C VAL A 93 23.40 -0.63 -1.21
N ARG A 94 23.08 -1.12 0.00
CA ARG A 94 23.98 -1.98 0.77
C ARG A 94 24.29 -3.28 0.05
N HIS A 95 23.30 -3.87 -0.61
CA HIS A 95 23.47 -5.16 -1.30
C HIS A 95 24.08 -5.01 -2.69
N PHE A 96 23.50 -4.15 -3.53
CA PHE A 96 23.89 -4.00 -4.94
C PHE A 96 24.96 -2.94 -5.17
N GLY A 97 25.13 -1.98 -4.27
CA GLY A 97 26.01 -0.82 -4.45
C GLY A 97 25.29 0.38 -5.06
N GLU A 98 25.61 1.57 -4.57
CA GLU A 98 25.03 2.86 -4.99
C GLU A 98 25.03 3.08 -6.52
N PRO A 99 26.10 2.75 -7.29
CA PRO A 99 26.09 2.93 -8.75
C PRO A 99 25.01 2.14 -9.49
N TYR A 100 24.52 1.07 -8.85
CA TYR A 100 23.65 0.06 -9.45
C TYR A 100 22.20 0.14 -8.95
N VAL A 101 21.89 1.11 -8.07
CA VAL A 101 20.54 1.38 -7.58
C VAL A 101 20.16 2.79 -7.99
N HIS A 102 19.28 2.90 -8.99
CA HIS A 102 18.90 4.19 -9.57
C HIS A 102 17.52 4.60 -9.06
N THR A 103 17.44 5.67 -8.29
CA THR A 103 16.17 6.27 -7.90
C THR A 103 15.52 6.96 -9.10
N GLN A 104 14.19 6.91 -9.18
CA GLN A 104 13.42 7.74 -10.11
C GLN A 104 13.77 7.55 -11.61
N LYS A 105 14.25 6.36 -12.01
CA LYS A 105 14.58 6.06 -13.40
C LYS A 105 13.32 6.06 -14.26
N ARG A 106 13.33 6.79 -15.39
CA ARG A 106 12.19 6.87 -16.31
C ARG A 106 11.96 5.54 -17.05
N TYR A 107 10.70 5.25 -17.33
CA TYR A 107 10.31 4.18 -18.25
C TYR A 107 9.25 4.68 -19.25
N GLY A 108 9.28 4.08 -20.45
CA GLY A 108 8.51 4.55 -21.60
C GLY A 108 9.11 5.84 -22.19
N ILE A 109 9.13 5.93 -23.52
CA ILE A 109 9.68 7.09 -24.24
C ILE A 109 8.75 8.31 -24.08
N ASP A 110 7.44 8.07 -24.11
CA ASP A 110 6.43 9.13 -24.14
C ASP A 110 5.76 9.40 -22.79
N THR A 111 6.23 8.75 -21.72
CA THR A 111 5.65 8.92 -20.38
C THR A 111 6.62 9.62 -19.43
N LYS A 112 6.07 10.38 -18.48
CA LYS A 112 6.86 10.93 -17.36
C LYS A 112 7.00 9.94 -16.20
N ASN A 113 6.60 8.69 -16.40
CA ASN A 113 6.57 7.71 -15.33
C ASN A 113 7.99 7.25 -14.98
N ARG A 114 8.14 6.91 -13.70
CA ARG A 114 9.40 6.51 -13.09
C ARG A 114 9.15 5.36 -12.12
N TYR A 115 10.13 4.48 -12.04
CA TYR A 115 10.24 3.53 -10.94
C TYR A 115 10.68 4.27 -9.68
N ASP A 116 10.36 3.73 -8.52
CA ASP A 116 10.92 4.24 -7.27
C ASP A 116 12.41 3.89 -7.23
N PHE A 117 12.73 2.63 -7.55
CA PHE A 117 14.10 2.17 -7.79
C PHE A 117 14.23 1.36 -9.07
N PHE A 118 15.41 1.40 -9.66
CA PHE A 118 15.80 0.51 -10.74
C PHE A 118 17.15 -0.11 -10.40
N VAL A 119 17.21 -1.43 -10.38
CA VAL A 119 18.36 -2.19 -9.88
C VAL A 119 19.04 -2.91 -11.02
N TYR A 120 20.37 -2.83 -11.04
CA TYR A 120 21.24 -3.63 -11.89
C TYR A 120 21.95 -4.70 -11.05
N ALA A 121 21.81 -5.96 -11.47
CA ALA A 121 22.51 -7.11 -10.92
C ALA A 121 23.30 -7.80 -12.04
N SER A 122 24.13 -8.80 -11.69
CA SER A 122 25.03 -9.45 -12.66
C SER A 122 24.29 -10.06 -13.85
N ASP A 123 23.18 -10.77 -13.59
CA ASP A 123 22.44 -11.52 -14.60
C ASP A 123 21.03 -10.96 -14.88
N THR A 124 20.67 -9.83 -14.25
CA THR A 124 19.33 -9.28 -14.37
C THR A 124 19.28 -7.79 -14.06
N PHE A 125 18.18 -7.17 -14.45
CA PHE A 125 17.80 -5.83 -14.02
C PHE A 125 16.29 -5.79 -13.84
N PHE A 126 15.84 -4.96 -12.89
CA PHE A 126 14.42 -4.88 -12.59
C PHE A 126 14.06 -3.51 -12.02
N GLY A 127 12.81 -3.11 -12.28
CA GLY A 127 12.17 -1.98 -11.63
C GLY A 127 11.56 -2.40 -10.29
N VAL A 128 11.54 -1.47 -9.35
CA VAL A 128 10.88 -1.61 -8.06
C VAL A 128 9.94 -0.43 -7.88
N ASP A 129 8.72 -0.73 -7.48
CA ASP A 129 7.76 0.28 -7.05
C ASP A 129 7.21 -0.16 -5.69
N VAL A 130 7.52 0.61 -4.66
CA VAL A 130 7.22 0.29 -3.26
C VAL A 130 6.00 1.07 -2.81
N PHE A 131 5.15 0.45 -2.01
CA PHE A 131 3.99 1.14 -1.48
C PHE A 131 3.57 0.57 -0.14
N SER A 132 3.17 1.46 0.75
CA SER A 132 2.70 1.08 2.08
C SER A 132 1.20 0.80 2.06
N SER A 133 0.78 -0.29 2.71
CA SER A 133 -0.64 -0.60 2.90
C SER A 133 -0.89 -1.16 4.29
N HIS A 134 -1.74 -0.48 5.04
CA HIS A 134 -2.11 -0.90 6.39
C HIS A 134 -3.26 -1.91 6.43
N ARG A 135 -3.90 -2.18 5.27
CA ARG A 135 -5.02 -3.11 5.18
C ARG A 135 -4.93 -3.96 3.91
N LEU A 136 -5.15 -5.26 4.07
CA LEU A 136 -5.15 -6.22 2.95
C LEU A 136 -6.20 -5.88 1.89
N ASP A 137 -7.35 -5.31 2.27
CA ASP A 137 -8.41 -4.98 1.32
C ASP A 137 -8.10 -3.76 0.43
N TYR A 138 -7.04 -3.01 0.73
CA TYR A 138 -6.54 -1.95 -0.15
C TYR A 138 -5.43 -2.40 -1.10
N LEU A 139 -4.90 -3.62 -0.96
CA LEU A 139 -3.88 -4.13 -1.88
C LEU A 139 -4.42 -4.23 -3.31
N ALA A 140 -5.58 -4.84 -3.52
CA ALA A 140 -6.09 -5.04 -4.87
C ALA A 140 -6.38 -3.73 -5.63
N PRO A 141 -7.03 -2.72 -5.05
CA PRO A 141 -7.14 -1.39 -5.68
C PRO A 141 -5.78 -0.75 -6.01
N ASN A 142 -4.81 -0.80 -5.09
CA ASN A 142 -3.48 -0.21 -5.31
C ASN A 142 -2.73 -0.92 -6.45
N ILE A 143 -2.78 -2.25 -6.49
CA ILE A 143 -2.15 -3.05 -7.55
C ILE A 143 -2.81 -2.77 -8.90
N ARG A 144 -4.14 -2.62 -8.99
CA ARG A 144 -4.79 -2.25 -10.26
C ARG A 144 -4.33 -0.89 -10.77
N HIS A 145 -4.18 0.09 -9.87
CA HIS A 145 -3.66 1.40 -10.24
C HIS A 145 -2.21 1.32 -10.76
N LYS A 146 -1.38 0.46 -10.16
CA LYS A 146 -0.02 0.21 -10.64
C LYS A 146 -0.01 -0.54 -11.97
N ILE A 147 -0.85 -1.54 -12.16
CA ILE A 147 -1.00 -2.24 -13.46
C ILE A 147 -1.34 -1.24 -14.57
N SER A 148 -2.26 -0.28 -14.34
CA SER A 148 -2.55 0.73 -15.38
C SER A 148 -1.36 1.65 -15.68
N LYS A 149 -0.49 1.89 -14.69
CA LYS A 149 0.71 2.74 -14.82
C LYS A 149 1.88 2.01 -15.50
N TYR A 150 2.01 0.70 -15.29
CA TYR A 150 3.17 -0.10 -15.74
C TYR A 150 2.85 -1.03 -16.90
N GLY A 151 1.72 -1.73 -16.90
CA GLY A 151 1.51 -2.95 -17.70
C GLY A 151 1.72 -2.79 -19.21
N ILE A 152 1.30 -1.68 -19.80
CA ILE A 152 1.54 -1.40 -21.23
C ILE A 152 2.73 -0.47 -21.49
N HIS A 153 3.24 0.19 -20.44
CA HIS A 153 4.22 1.26 -20.55
C HIS A 153 5.65 0.81 -20.22
N SER A 154 5.79 -0.36 -19.61
CA SER A 154 7.07 -1.01 -19.34
C SER A 154 7.01 -2.47 -19.79
N SER A 155 8.11 -2.97 -20.33
CA SER A 155 8.34 -4.39 -20.60
C SER A 155 9.40 -5.00 -19.68
N ILE A 156 9.92 -4.21 -18.73
CA ILE A 156 10.98 -4.62 -17.82
C ILE A 156 10.38 -5.37 -16.62
N PRO A 157 11.02 -6.44 -16.12
CA PRO A 157 10.64 -7.05 -14.86
C PRO A 157 10.46 -6.00 -13.77
N THR A 158 9.26 -5.89 -13.21
CA THR A 158 8.91 -4.87 -12.23
C THR A 158 8.26 -5.53 -11.02
N ILE A 159 8.79 -5.24 -9.85
CA ILE A 159 8.34 -5.81 -8.59
C ILE A 159 7.61 -4.73 -7.79
N PHE A 160 6.33 -4.97 -7.50
CA PHE A 160 5.53 -4.17 -6.60
C PHE A 160 5.76 -4.67 -5.16
N VAL A 161 6.46 -3.87 -4.36
CA VAL A 161 6.82 -4.23 -2.98
C VAL A 161 5.79 -3.65 -2.02
N VAL A 162 5.12 -4.54 -1.28
CA VAL A 162 4.14 -4.15 -0.26
C VAL A 162 4.86 -3.92 1.08
N ALA A 163 4.86 -2.68 1.53
CA ALA A 163 5.43 -2.24 2.82
C ALA A 163 4.33 -1.87 3.84
N GLY A 164 4.70 -1.63 5.10
CA GLY A 164 3.83 -1.06 6.14
C GLY A 164 3.08 -2.05 7.03
N ASN A 165 3.21 -3.37 6.82
CA ASN A 165 2.77 -4.41 7.75
C ASN A 165 3.61 -5.68 7.55
N ASP A 166 3.69 -6.52 8.58
CA ASP A 166 4.31 -7.84 8.53
C ASP A 166 3.43 -8.86 7.80
N TYR A 167 3.01 -8.52 6.58
CA TYR A 167 2.25 -9.43 5.73
C TYR A 167 3.12 -10.59 5.25
N THR A 168 2.59 -11.79 5.35
CA THR A 168 3.18 -12.95 4.69
C THR A 168 2.89 -12.92 3.20
N GLN A 169 3.74 -13.58 2.41
CA GLN A 169 3.54 -13.69 0.96
C GLN A 169 2.17 -14.32 0.62
N ASP A 170 1.77 -15.37 1.36
CA ASP A 170 0.44 -15.99 1.25
C ASP A 170 -0.73 -15.01 1.42
N GLN A 171 -0.61 -14.05 2.34
CA GLN A 171 -1.65 -13.05 2.57
C GLN A 171 -1.75 -12.09 1.39
N VAL A 172 -0.61 -11.68 0.83
CA VAL A 172 -0.54 -10.83 -0.36
C VAL A 172 -1.15 -11.56 -1.55
N GLU A 173 -0.76 -12.82 -1.79
CA GLU A 173 -1.26 -13.64 -2.89
C GLU A 173 -2.78 -13.83 -2.83
N LYS A 174 -3.32 -14.15 -1.64
CA LYS A 174 -4.78 -14.24 -1.44
C LYS A 174 -5.50 -12.92 -1.71
N ALA A 175 -4.89 -11.78 -1.34
CA ALA A 175 -5.47 -10.46 -1.54
C ALA A 175 -5.48 -10.04 -3.02
N ILE A 176 -4.49 -10.47 -3.82
CA ILE A 176 -4.38 -10.12 -5.24
C ILE A 176 -4.99 -11.16 -6.18
N LEU A 177 -5.35 -12.35 -5.69
CA LEU A 177 -5.99 -13.41 -6.48
C LEU A 177 -7.15 -12.94 -7.38
N PRO A 178 -8.03 -12.00 -6.95
CA PRO A 178 -9.13 -11.50 -7.80
C PRO A 178 -8.69 -10.59 -8.96
N ILE A 179 -7.39 -10.29 -9.12
CA ILE A 179 -6.86 -9.36 -10.13
C ILE A 179 -6.42 -10.14 -11.37
N ALA A 180 -7.38 -10.58 -12.17
CA ALA A 180 -7.11 -11.33 -13.41
C ALA A 180 -6.16 -10.59 -14.37
N SER A 181 -6.19 -9.25 -14.39
CA SER A 181 -5.32 -8.44 -15.24
C SER A 181 -3.84 -8.55 -14.90
N LEU A 182 -3.46 -8.97 -13.69
CA LEU A 182 -2.04 -9.17 -13.34
C LEU A 182 -1.43 -10.31 -14.17
N GLY A 183 -2.21 -11.36 -14.44
CA GLY A 183 -1.77 -12.49 -15.27
C GLY A 183 -1.55 -12.15 -16.75
N LEU A 184 -2.03 -10.98 -17.21
CA LEU A 184 -1.76 -10.49 -18.57
C LEU A 184 -0.36 -9.88 -18.71
N TYR A 185 0.32 -9.59 -17.58
CA TYR A 185 1.60 -8.89 -17.54
C TYR A 185 2.62 -9.72 -16.75
N PRO A 186 3.23 -10.77 -17.33
CA PRO A 186 4.12 -11.69 -16.61
C PRO A 186 5.41 -11.04 -16.12
N HIS A 187 5.75 -9.87 -16.63
CA HIS A 187 6.87 -9.07 -16.14
C HIS A 187 6.55 -8.32 -14.84
N LEU A 188 5.29 -8.29 -14.39
CA LEU A 188 4.88 -7.67 -13.13
C LEU A 188 4.75 -8.73 -12.04
N THR A 189 5.39 -8.52 -10.90
CA THR A 189 5.30 -9.39 -9.73
C THR A 189 4.95 -8.57 -8.49
N VAL A 190 4.26 -9.18 -7.52
CA VAL A 190 3.92 -8.54 -6.24
C VAL A 190 4.55 -9.35 -5.11
N MET A 191 5.30 -8.68 -4.24
CA MET A 191 5.97 -9.31 -3.10
C MET A 191 5.70 -8.53 -1.82
N CYS A 192 5.55 -9.24 -0.69
CA CYS A 192 5.76 -8.59 0.60
C CYS A 192 7.25 -8.27 0.82
N LEU A 193 7.54 -7.37 1.77
CA LEU A 193 8.91 -6.91 2.03
C LEU A 193 9.89 -8.07 2.35
N SER A 194 9.48 -9.03 3.18
CA SER A 194 10.36 -10.16 3.56
C SER A 194 10.69 -11.09 2.38
N GLN A 195 9.70 -11.35 1.53
CA GLN A 195 9.92 -12.12 0.30
C GLN A 195 10.84 -11.35 -0.67
N PHE A 196 10.68 -10.03 -0.78
CA PHE A 196 11.53 -9.19 -1.62
C PHE A 196 12.99 -9.17 -1.13
N ILE A 197 13.22 -9.07 0.19
CA ILE A 197 14.56 -9.17 0.78
C ILE A 197 15.19 -10.52 0.48
N THR A 198 14.42 -11.61 0.61
CA THR A 198 14.90 -12.97 0.30
C THR A 198 15.27 -13.09 -1.19
N TYR A 199 14.42 -12.59 -2.07
CA TYR A 199 14.66 -12.55 -3.52
C TYR A 199 15.94 -11.76 -3.85
N THR A 200 16.06 -10.52 -3.39
CA THR A 200 17.22 -9.67 -3.67
C THR A 200 18.53 -10.23 -3.10
N SER A 201 18.50 -10.83 -1.91
CA SER A 201 19.67 -11.50 -1.31
C SER A 201 20.16 -12.70 -2.13
N SER A 202 19.28 -13.31 -2.94
CA SER A 202 19.66 -14.41 -3.84
C SER A 202 20.31 -13.95 -5.14
N LEU A 203 20.25 -12.65 -5.45
CA LEU A 203 20.85 -12.07 -6.65
C LEU A 203 22.29 -11.65 -6.42
N THR A 204 23.14 -11.92 -7.41
CA THR A 204 24.56 -11.53 -7.41
C THR A 204 24.73 -10.05 -7.79
N PRO A 205 25.29 -9.20 -6.91
CA PRO A 205 25.62 -7.81 -7.23
C PRO A 205 26.62 -7.67 -8.37
N LEU A 206 26.62 -6.53 -9.06
CA LEU A 206 27.69 -6.18 -9.99
C LEU A 206 28.95 -5.75 -9.21
N VAL A 207 30.12 -5.97 -9.80
CA VAL A 207 31.40 -5.54 -9.22
C VAL A 207 31.48 -4.02 -9.25
N LEU A 208 31.72 -3.39 -8.10
CA LEU A 208 31.85 -1.93 -8.00
C LEU A 208 32.93 -1.38 -8.96
N PRO A 209 32.68 -0.24 -9.63
CA PRO A 209 33.69 0.37 -10.48
C PRO A 209 34.94 0.77 -9.67
N ASN A 210 36.12 0.53 -10.24
CA ASN A 210 37.38 0.94 -9.62
C ASN A 210 37.36 2.44 -9.30
N GLY A 211 37.68 2.78 -8.05
CA GLY A 211 37.74 4.17 -7.58
C GLY A 211 36.39 4.81 -7.24
N PHE A 212 35.29 4.04 -7.27
CA PHE A 212 34.00 4.55 -6.81
C PHE A 212 34.05 4.92 -5.31
N LYS A 213 33.60 6.13 -4.98
CA LYS A 213 33.46 6.64 -3.61
C LYS A 213 31.98 6.95 -3.37
N GLY A 214 31.27 6.02 -2.74
CA GLY A 214 29.86 6.20 -2.38
C GLY A 214 29.68 7.18 -1.21
N MET A 215 28.44 7.62 -0.97
CA MET A 215 28.13 8.60 0.08
C MET A 215 28.56 8.16 1.51
N ASN A 216 28.67 6.85 1.77
CA ASN A 216 29.08 6.32 3.08
C ASN A 216 30.60 6.09 3.23
N SER A 217 31.42 6.50 2.26
CA SER A 217 32.88 6.28 2.29
C SER A 217 33.67 7.33 3.07
N VAL A 218 33.00 8.20 3.86
CA VAL A 218 33.63 9.33 4.57
C VAL A 218 33.86 9.08 6.07
N GLU A 219 33.36 7.98 6.66
CA GLU A 219 33.48 7.74 8.13
C GLU A 219 34.61 6.78 8.55
N GLN A 220 35.68 6.66 7.76
CA GLN A 220 36.88 5.96 8.20
C GLN A 220 38.13 6.74 7.80
N ASN A 221 38.43 7.81 8.55
CA ASN A 221 39.77 8.37 8.74
C ASN A 221 39.83 9.18 10.04
#